data_AF-A0A3B9HM08-F1
#
_entry.id   AF-A0A3B9HM08-F1
#
_cell.length_a   1.000
_cell.length_b   1.000
_cell.length_c   1.000
_cell.angle_alpha   90.00
_cell.angle_beta   90.00
_cell.angle_gamma   90.00
#
_symmetry.space_group_name_H-M   'P 1'
#
loop_
_entity.id
_entity.type
_entity.pdbx_description
1 polymer ?
#
loop_
_entity_poly.entity_id
_entity_poly.type
_entity_poly.pdbx_seq_one_letter_code
_entity_poly.pdbx_strand_id
1 'polypeptide(L)'
;MLLGFCGLQVAKADSPVTSTDISSYYMEYEMVAKNVGAFELDAATLAFLLNDQERTDVKAAVINALGWGDKVTDMGPVFRDALTAKYGTEELEAYQGADLMCLAYLMAMDDYFNVAEASKIMDLA
;
A
#
# COMPACT_ATOMS: atom_id res chain seq x y z
N MET A 1 15.89 37.12 -31.14
CA MET A 1 16.00 37.15 -29.67
C MET A 1 14.57 37.31 -29.15
N LEU A 2 13.88 36.38 -28.49
CA LEU A 2 14.19 35.13 -27.80
C LEU A 2 13.17 34.05 -28.22
N LEU A 3 13.63 32.82 -28.48
CA LEU A 3 12.77 31.62 -28.51
C LEU A 3 12.49 31.22 -27.06
N GLY A 4 11.26 31.43 -26.60
CA GLY A 4 10.80 30.98 -25.29
C GLY A 4 10.66 29.46 -25.29
N PHE A 5 11.59 28.76 -24.65
CA PHE A 5 11.48 27.35 -24.33
C PHE A 5 10.32 27.19 -23.34
N CYS A 6 9.16 26.74 -23.84
CA CYS A 6 8.10 26.23 -22.99
C CYS A 6 8.61 24.90 -22.44
N GLY A 7 9.15 24.92 -21.21
CA GLY A 7 9.64 23.72 -20.55
C GLY A 7 8.52 22.69 -20.54
N LEU A 8 8.74 21.58 -21.23
CA LEU A 8 7.95 20.37 -21.05
C LEU A 8 8.12 19.96 -19.59
N GLN A 9 7.20 20.39 -18.72
CA GLN A 9 7.01 19.69 -17.46
C GLN A 9 6.52 18.31 -17.85
N VAL A 10 7.44 17.34 -17.88
CA VAL A 10 7.08 15.94 -17.84
C VAL A 10 6.24 15.79 -16.59
N ALA A 11 4.92 15.69 -16.76
CA ALA A 11 4.06 15.24 -15.69
C ALA A 11 4.57 13.85 -15.35
N LYS A 12 5.27 13.73 -14.22
CA LYS A 12 5.44 12.43 -13.56
C LYS A 12 4.04 12.03 -13.10
N ALA A 13 3.27 11.49 -14.03
CA ALA A 13 2.23 10.56 -13.68
C ALA A 13 2.97 9.30 -13.22
N ASP A 14 3.52 9.39 -12.00
CA ASP A 14 3.91 8.22 -11.22
C ASP A 14 2.68 7.31 -11.15
N SER A 15 2.90 5.99 -11.12
CA SER A 15 1.87 4.94 -11.12
C SER A 15 0.51 5.35 -10.49
N PRO A 16 -0.65 4.93 -11.04
CA PRO A 16 -1.96 5.18 -10.42
C PRO A 16 -2.03 4.83 -8.93
N VAL A 17 -1.19 3.88 -8.49
CA VAL A 17 -1.06 3.38 -7.12
C VAL A 17 -0.61 4.47 -6.13
N THR A 18 0.15 5.47 -6.61
CA THR A 18 0.70 6.58 -5.81
C THR A 18 0.17 7.96 -6.23
N SER A 19 -0.48 8.08 -7.38
CA SER A 19 -1.02 9.35 -7.89
C SER A 19 -2.45 9.69 -7.45
N THR A 20 -3.13 8.76 -6.77
CA THR A 20 -4.49 8.98 -6.24
C THR A 20 -4.47 8.98 -4.72
N ASP A 21 -4.81 10.12 -4.12
CA ASP A 21 -4.97 10.24 -2.67
C ASP A 21 -6.33 9.69 -2.23
N ILE A 22 -6.40 8.36 -2.16
CA ILE A 22 -7.58 7.63 -1.68
C ILE A 22 -7.83 7.94 -0.21
N SER A 23 -6.76 8.08 0.58
CA SER A 23 -6.82 8.29 2.03
C SER A 23 -7.59 9.55 2.42
N SER A 24 -7.52 10.61 1.60
CA SER A 24 -8.25 11.86 1.81
C SER A 24 -9.77 11.71 1.96
N TYR A 25 -10.36 10.66 1.37
CA TYR A 25 -11.80 10.38 1.46
C TYR A 25 -12.21 9.53 2.66
N TYR A 26 -11.24 9.07 3.47
CA TYR A 26 -11.46 8.20 4.63
C TYR A 26 -10.91 8.82 5.94
N MET A 27 -10.71 10.13 5.97
CA MET A 27 -10.10 10.82 7.12
C MET A 27 -10.97 10.78 8.39
N GLU A 28 -12.24 10.39 8.29
CA GLU A 28 -13.10 10.11 9.45
C GLU A 28 -12.71 8.84 10.22
N TYR A 29 -11.92 7.94 9.61
CA TYR A 29 -11.40 6.76 10.27
C TYR A 29 -10.09 7.10 10.98
N GLU A 30 -10.07 6.95 12.31
CA GLU A 30 -8.90 7.27 13.14
C GLU A 30 -7.62 6.58 12.65
N MET A 31 -7.73 5.32 12.22
CA MET A 31 -6.59 4.56 11.71
C MET A 31 -6.01 5.14 10.41
N VAL A 32 -6.83 5.75 9.56
CA VAL A 32 -6.36 6.42 8.34
C VAL A 32 -5.63 7.70 8.71
N ALA A 33 -6.28 8.57 9.50
CA ALA A 33 -5.71 9.84 9.91
C ALA A 33 -4.38 9.69 10.68
N LYS A 34 -4.26 8.65 11.51
CA LYS A 34 -3.05 8.33 12.27
C LYS A 34 -1.85 7.99 11.37
N ASN A 35 -2.09 7.34 10.24
CA ASN A 35 -1.02 6.75 9.43
C ASN A 35 -0.52 7.65 8.30
N VAL A 36 -1.06 8.87 8.14
CA VAL A 36 -0.65 9.81 7.08
C VAL A 36 0.86 10.07 7.12
N GLY A 37 1.60 9.58 6.12
CA GLY A 37 3.03 9.76 5.97
C GLY A 37 3.88 9.08 7.06
N ALA A 38 3.39 7.99 7.66
CA ALA A 38 4.15 7.26 8.67
C ALA A 38 5.31 6.43 8.08
N PHE A 39 5.15 5.87 6.87
CA PHE A 39 6.13 5.03 6.19
C PHE A 39 6.61 3.79 6.98
N GLU A 40 5.80 3.30 7.91
CA GLU A 40 6.08 2.09 8.69
C GLU A 40 4.79 1.47 9.25
N LEU A 41 4.80 0.15 9.46
CA LEU A 41 3.71 -0.57 10.11
C LEU A 41 3.98 -0.66 11.61
N ASP A 42 3.40 0.25 12.39
CA ASP A 42 3.38 0.06 13.85
C ASP A 42 2.48 -1.10 14.27
N ALA A 43 2.60 -1.54 15.52
CA ALA A 43 1.87 -2.71 16.01
C ALA A 43 0.35 -2.57 15.90
N ALA A 44 -0.20 -1.36 16.04
CA ALA A 44 -1.64 -1.13 15.96
C ALA A 44 -2.12 -1.12 14.50
N THR A 45 -1.34 -0.53 13.59
CA THR A 45 -1.61 -0.57 12.15
C THR A 45 -1.52 -2.00 11.62
N LEU A 46 -0.50 -2.76 12.02
CA LEU A 46 -0.36 -4.17 11.66
C LEU A 46 -1.57 -5.00 12.15
N ALA A 47 -1.96 -4.84 13.42
CA ALA A 47 -3.12 -5.54 13.98
C ALA A 47 -4.42 -5.17 13.25
N PHE A 48 -4.58 -3.90 12.87
CA PHE A 48 -5.73 -3.44 12.09
C PHE A 48 -5.80 -4.11 10.71
N LEU A 49 -4.67 -4.15 9.98
CA LEU A 49 -4.61 -4.77 8.66
C LEU A 49 -4.85 -6.29 8.71
N LEU A 50 -4.43 -6.97 9.79
CA LEU A 50 -4.65 -8.41 9.98
C LEU A 50 -6.07 -8.79 10.43
N ASN A 51 -6.89 -7.83 10.86
CA ASN A 51 -8.22 -8.10 11.41
C ASN A 51 -9.24 -8.37 10.30
N ASP A 52 -9.82 -9.58 10.26
CA ASP A 52 -10.81 -10.01 9.25
C ASP A 52 -12.14 -9.26 9.33
N GLN A 53 -12.41 -8.58 10.44
CA GLN A 53 -13.65 -7.82 10.62
C GLN A 53 -13.56 -6.39 10.06
N GLU A 54 -12.35 -5.89 9.77
CA GLU A 54 -12.17 -4.56 9.21
C GLU A 54 -12.50 -4.54 7.72
N ARG A 55 -13.13 -3.46 7.27
CA ARG A 55 -13.51 -3.31 5.87
C ARG A 55 -12.27 -3.18 4.99
N THR A 56 -12.25 -3.93 3.90
CA THR A 56 -11.16 -3.96 2.91
C THR A 56 -10.86 -2.60 2.31
N ASP A 57 -11.86 -1.76 2.09
CA ASP A 57 -11.69 -0.42 1.53
C ASP A 57 -11.00 0.54 2.52
N VAL A 58 -11.33 0.46 3.81
CA VAL A 58 -10.64 1.21 4.87
C VAL A 58 -9.20 0.73 5.03
N LYS A 59 -8.94 -0.59 4.94
CA LYS A 59 -7.56 -1.12 4.94
C LYS A 59 -6.74 -0.56 3.77
N ALA A 60 -7.31 -0.53 2.56
CA ALA A 60 -6.66 0.08 1.40
C ALA A 60 -6.38 1.58 1.61
N ALA A 61 -7.31 2.31 2.23
CA ALA A 61 -7.11 3.72 2.57
C ALA A 61 -6.00 3.92 3.61
N VAL A 62 -5.87 3.03 4.61
CA VAL A 62 -4.75 3.05 5.56
C VAL A 62 -3.42 2.82 4.84
N ILE A 63 -3.34 1.86 3.92
CA ILE A 63 -2.13 1.58 3.14
C ILE A 63 -1.75 2.79 2.27
N ASN A 64 -2.73 3.44 1.63
CA ASN A 64 -2.51 4.68 0.90
C ASN A 64 -2.01 5.81 1.83
N ALA A 65 -2.58 5.92 3.03
CA ALA A 65 -2.21 6.93 4.02
C ALA A 65 -0.78 6.78 4.53
N LEU A 66 -0.28 5.55 4.72
CA LEU A 66 1.12 5.27 5.10
C LEU A 66 2.11 6.05 4.23
N GLY A 67 1.69 6.36 3.00
CA GLY A 67 2.32 7.32 2.12
C GLY A 67 3.35 6.64 1.22
N TRP A 68 3.70 7.37 0.18
CA TRP A 68 4.78 7.04 -0.75
C TRP A 68 5.74 8.23 -0.80
N GLY A 69 7.02 7.97 -1.01
CA GLY A 69 8.02 9.03 -1.06
C GLY A 69 9.40 8.45 -1.36
N ASP A 70 10.41 9.32 -1.41
CA ASP A 70 11.81 8.92 -1.66
C ASP A 70 12.39 7.97 -0.60
N LYS A 71 11.60 7.64 0.43
CA LYS A 71 11.97 6.71 1.49
C LYS A 71 11.58 5.30 1.06
N VAL A 72 12.60 4.47 0.85
CA VAL A 72 12.43 3.03 0.72
C VAL A 72 11.78 2.48 1.99
N THR A 73 10.70 1.72 1.82
CA THR A 73 9.99 1.02 2.91
C THR A 73 10.15 -0.49 2.76
N ASP A 74 9.83 -1.22 3.84
CA ASP A 74 9.87 -2.68 3.93
C ASP A 74 8.57 -3.17 4.60
N MET A 75 7.43 -2.62 4.19
CA MET A 75 6.15 -2.92 4.86
C MET A 75 5.53 -4.21 4.34
N GLY A 76 5.70 -4.52 3.07
CA GLY A 76 5.21 -5.72 2.40
C GLY A 76 5.81 -7.00 3.00
N PRO A 77 7.13 -7.16 3.11
CA PRO A 77 7.74 -8.32 3.77
C PRO A 77 7.35 -8.44 5.25
N VAL A 78 7.34 -7.33 6.00
CA VAL A 78 6.84 -7.32 7.40
C VAL A 78 5.40 -7.83 7.49
N PHE A 79 4.53 -7.40 6.59
CA PHE A 79 3.15 -7.85 6.56
C PHE A 79 3.02 -9.30 6.12
N ARG A 80 3.84 -9.76 5.16
CA ARG A 80 3.89 -11.16 4.73
C ARG A 80 4.25 -12.08 5.89
N ASP A 81 5.27 -11.75 6.66
CA ASP A 81 5.68 -12.54 7.82
C ASP A 81 4.53 -12.67 8.84
N ALA A 82 3.79 -11.57 9.05
CA ALA A 82 2.63 -11.57 9.91
C ALA A 82 1.47 -12.42 9.38
N LEU A 83 1.25 -12.44 8.06
CA LEU A 83 0.27 -13.33 7.41
C LEU A 83 0.71 -14.79 7.52
N THR A 84 1.98 -15.11 7.27
CA THR A 84 2.52 -16.47 7.44
C THR A 84 2.27 -16.97 8.87
N ALA A 85 2.45 -16.11 9.88
CA ALA A 85 2.14 -16.44 11.27
C ALA A 85 0.62 -16.64 11.51
N LYS A 86 -0.24 -15.83 10.87
CA LYS A 86 -1.71 -15.91 10.96
C LYS A 86 -2.25 -17.20 10.33
N TYR A 87 -1.76 -17.58 9.15
CA TYR A 87 -2.24 -18.74 8.40
C TYR A 87 -1.47 -20.04 8.70
N GLY A 88 -0.28 -19.94 9.28
CA GLY A 88 0.59 -21.08 9.57
C GLY A 88 1.27 -21.69 8.34
N THR A 89 1.30 -20.98 7.22
CA THR A 89 1.86 -21.40 5.94
C THR A 89 2.29 -20.19 5.12
N GLU A 90 3.25 -20.36 4.21
CA GLU A 90 3.67 -19.32 3.24
C GLU A 90 2.90 -19.41 1.90
N GLU A 91 2.10 -20.47 1.73
CA GLU A 91 1.30 -20.72 0.52
C GLU A 91 0.19 -19.66 0.39
N LEU A 92 0.34 -18.72 -0.55
CA LEU A 92 -0.52 -17.55 -0.72
C LEU A 92 -1.98 -17.93 -1.04
N GLU A 93 -2.21 -19.06 -1.71
CA GLU A 93 -3.53 -19.58 -2.04
C GLU A 93 -4.36 -19.95 -0.79
N ALA A 94 -3.72 -20.08 0.38
CA ALA A 94 -4.40 -20.27 1.64
C ALA A 94 -4.92 -18.97 2.26
N TYR A 95 -4.46 -17.81 1.78
CA TYR A 95 -4.76 -16.51 2.37
C TYR A 95 -6.12 -15.99 1.88
N GLN A 96 -6.80 -15.18 2.70
CA GLN A 96 -8.03 -14.51 2.29
C GLN A 96 -7.73 -13.41 1.26
N GLY A 97 -8.65 -13.19 0.32
CA GLY A 97 -8.48 -12.18 -0.73
C GLY A 97 -8.23 -10.75 -0.21
N ALA A 98 -8.87 -10.37 0.91
CA ALA A 98 -8.61 -9.07 1.53
C ALA A 98 -7.17 -8.93 2.06
N ASP A 99 -6.58 -10.01 2.58
CA ASP A 99 -5.19 -10.03 3.05
C ASP A 99 -4.20 -10.02 1.89
N LEU A 100 -4.50 -10.76 0.82
CA LEU A 100 -3.73 -10.75 -0.43
C LEU A 100 -3.73 -9.36 -1.08
N MET A 101 -4.88 -8.68 -1.10
CA MET A 101 -4.99 -7.30 -1.56
C MET A 101 -4.09 -6.37 -0.74
N CYS A 102 -4.15 -6.47 0.60
CA CYS A 102 -3.32 -5.65 1.48
C CYS A 102 -1.83 -5.90 1.25
N LEU A 103 -1.42 -7.17 1.14
CA LEU A 103 -0.04 -7.55 0.87
C LEU A 103 0.44 -7.01 -0.49
N ALA A 104 -0.33 -7.25 -1.55
CA ALA A 104 -0.01 -6.77 -2.88
C ALA A 104 0.09 -5.24 -2.92
N TYR A 105 -0.80 -4.52 -2.25
CA TYR A 105 -0.76 -3.06 -2.20
C TYR A 105 0.47 -2.56 -1.43
N LEU A 106 0.78 -3.12 -0.25
CA LEU A 106 1.99 -2.75 0.49
C LEU A 106 3.27 -3.01 -0.32
N MET A 107 3.37 -4.16 -1.00
CA MET A 107 4.52 -4.45 -1.85
C MET A 107 4.63 -3.52 -3.05
N ALA A 108 3.49 -3.12 -3.63
CA ALA A 108 3.48 -2.11 -4.68
C ALA A 108 3.87 -0.72 -4.16
N MET A 109 3.63 -0.41 -2.89
CA MET A 109 4.07 0.84 -2.25
C MET A 109 5.56 0.83 -1.91
N ASP A 110 6.12 -0.32 -1.52
CA ASP A 110 7.55 -0.47 -1.23
C ASP A 110 8.44 -0.27 -2.47
N ASP A 111 8.05 -0.83 -3.62
CA ASP A 111 8.74 -0.65 -4.90
C ASP A 111 7.74 -0.50 -6.07
N TYR A 112 7.16 0.69 -6.17
CA TYR A 112 6.19 1.00 -7.23
C TYR A 112 6.81 1.04 -8.64
N PHE A 113 8.14 1.05 -8.76
CA PHE A 113 8.84 0.93 -10.04
C PHE A 113 8.88 -0.52 -10.54
N ASN A 114 8.76 -1.51 -9.64
CA ASN A 114 8.77 -2.94 -9.96
C ASN A 114 7.65 -3.71 -9.24
N VAL A 115 6.44 -3.60 -9.78
CA VAL A 115 5.23 -4.23 -9.21
C VAL A 115 4.99 -5.67 -9.65
N ALA A 116 5.96 -6.34 -10.30
CA ALA A 116 5.74 -7.65 -10.90
C ALA A 116 5.34 -8.73 -9.89
N GLU A 117 5.88 -8.67 -8.68
CA GLU A 117 5.49 -9.59 -7.60
C GLU A 117 4.14 -9.21 -7.01
N ALA A 118 3.93 -7.93 -6.69
CA ALA A 118 2.65 -7.43 -6.20
C ALA A 118 1.49 -7.80 -7.12
N SER A 119 1.65 -7.69 -8.44
CA SER A 119 0.62 -8.09 -9.41
C SER A 119 0.28 -9.57 -9.34
N LYS A 120 1.28 -10.46 -9.20
CA LYS A 120 1.02 -11.91 -9.07
C LYS A 120 0.24 -12.24 -7.81
N ILE A 121 0.52 -11.54 -6.71
CA ILE A 121 -0.22 -11.69 -5.46
C ILE A 121 -1.65 -11.18 -5.62
N MET A 122 -1.83 -10.04 -6.30
CA MET A 122 -3.16 -9.47 -6.57
C MET A 122 -4.01 -10.39 -7.46
N ASP A 123 -3.42 -11.13 -8.39
CA ASP A 123 -4.14 -12.11 -9.23
C ASP A 123 -4.75 -13.28 -8.42
N LEU A 124 -4.29 -13.50 -7.18
CA LEU A 124 -4.81 -14.50 -6.25
C LEU A 124 -5.90 -13.96 -5.31
N ALA A 125 -6.06 -12.63 -5.23
CA ALA A 125 -6.98 -11.96 -4.31
C ALA A 125 -8.44 -12.04 -4.76
#